data_AF-A0A218URD4-F1
#
_entry.id   AF-A0A218URD4-F1
#
_cell.length_a   1.000
_cell.length_b   1.000
_cell.length_c   1.000
_cell.angle_alpha   90.00
_cell.angle_beta   90.00
_cell.angle_gamma   90.00
#
_symmetry.space_group_name_H-M   'P 1'
#
loop_
_entity.id
_entity.type
_entity.pdbx_description
1 polymer ?
#
loop_
_entity_poly.entity_id
_entity_poly.type
_entity_poly.pdbx_seq_one_letter_code
_entity_poly.pdbx_strand_id
1 'polypeptide(L)'
;MDWDQFDLNPKTVAALKKADIKSVKEILNLSGADLQRLMKLPSADIQCLLKTVSHTLRRNSMLTALQLYQDKDNFPSQHQRLSLGCSLLDNLLKGGIPLVGITELAGESSAGKTQIGLQLCLCVQYPHKYGGLESGAVYICTEDVFPSKRLQQLIDQQHKLRADVPAEIIQKIRFGNSIFVEQAADLDTFQQCITRRLSLLLARGMVRLVVIDSMAALFRGEFGPAEAALRARYLQTFGAQLHSLSTRFRTPIVCINQVWYLIASYSVGTGSG
;
A
#
# COMPACT_ATOMS: atom_id res chain seq x y z
N MET A 1 8.10 -15.57 19.32
CA MET A 1 8.28 -16.81 18.52
C MET A 1 9.29 -17.66 19.24
N ASP A 2 9.03 -18.95 19.39
CA ASP A 2 9.98 -19.85 20.04
C ASP A 2 11.05 -20.27 19.03
N TRP A 3 12.21 -19.61 19.10
CA TRP A 3 13.32 -19.85 18.18
C TRP A 3 14.03 -21.19 18.45
N ASP A 4 13.76 -21.80 19.61
CA ASP A 4 14.36 -23.07 20.03
C ASP A 4 13.77 -24.26 19.24
N GLN A 5 12.71 -24.02 18.46
CA GLN A 5 12.12 -24.98 17.51
C GLN A 5 12.89 -25.07 16.18
N PHE A 6 13.81 -24.14 15.93
CA PHE A 6 14.65 -24.14 14.73
C PHE A 6 16.03 -24.70 15.08
N ASP A 7 16.59 -25.54 14.22
CA ASP A 7 17.95 -26.09 14.37
C ASP A 7 19.01 -25.01 14.11
N LEU A 8 19.13 -24.08 15.06
CA LEU A 8 19.99 -22.90 15.03
C LEU A 8 21.02 -22.99 16.14
N ASN A 9 22.23 -22.52 15.85
CA ASN A 9 23.29 -22.39 16.84
C ASN A 9 22.82 -21.45 18.00
N PRO A 10 23.06 -21.81 19.28
CA PRO A 10 22.71 -20.99 20.44
C PRO A 10 23.18 -19.53 20.34
N LYS A 11 24.35 -19.30 19.70
CA LYS A 11 24.88 -17.95 19.45
C LYS A 11 23.96 -17.13 18.54
N THR A 12 23.42 -17.76 17.50
CA THR A 12 22.49 -17.14 16.55
C THR A 12 21.14 -16.85 17.19
N VAL A 13 20.63 -17.77 18.02
CA VAL A 13 19.38 -17.56 18.77
C VAL A 13 19.51 -16.40 19.76
N ALA A 14 20.64 -16.29 20.47
CA ALA A 14 20.92 -15.17 21.35
C ALA A 14 21.00 -13.83 20.58
N ALA A 15 21.62 -13.83 19.40
CA ALA A 15 21.70 -12.65 18.54
C ALA A 15 20.32 -12.22 18.00
N LEU A 16 19.45 -13.17 17.63
CA LEU A 16 18.06 -12.88 17.21
C LEU A 16 17.27 -12.22 18.34
N LYS A 17 17.36 -12.78 19.56
CA LYS A 17 16.70 -12.23 20.76
C LYS A 17 17.24 -10.82 21.08
N LYS A 18 18.55 -10.60 20.92
CA LYS A 18 19.19 -9.28 21.13
C LYS A 18 18.81 -8.23 20.07
N ALA A 19 18.59 -8.66 18.83
CA ALA A 19 18.19 -7.79 17.72
C ALA A 19 16.69 -7.45 17.69
N ASP A 20 15.92 -7.90 18.69
CA ASP A 20 14.45 -7.78 18.77
C ASP A 20 13.71 -8.33 17.54
N ILE A 21 14.27 -9.36 16.89
CA ILE A 21 13.63 -10.03 15.75
C ILE A 21 12.59 -11.01 16.27
N LYS A 22 11.31 -10.73 15.98
CA LYS A 22 10.16 -11.43 16.57
C LYS A 22 9.55 -12.47 15.64
N SER A 23 9.88 -12.42 14.35
CA SER A 23 9.31 -13.35 13.37
C SER A 23 10.29 -13.75 12.28
N VAL A 24 10.08 -14.94 11.73
CA VAL A 24 10.79 -15.42 10.54
C VAL A 24 10.60 -14.48 9.34
N LYS A 25 9.41 -13.87 9.19
CA LYS A 25 9.13 -12.91 8.11
C LYS A 25 10.05 -11.69 8.19
N GLU A 26 10.41 -11.23 9.38
CA GLU A 26 11.37 -10.13 9.56
C GLU A 26 12.78 -10.51 9.09
N ILE A 27 13.21 -11.77 9.31
CA ILE A 27 14.50 -12.28 8.81
C ILE A 27 14.50 -12.26 7.27
N LEU A 28 13.44 -12.76 6.64
CA LEU A 28 13.36 -12.86 5.17
C LEU A 28 13.20 -11.51 4.47
N ASN A 29 12.71 -10.49 5.16
CA ASN A 29 12.54 -9.13 4.61
C ASN A 29 13.82 -8.29 4.67
N LEU A 30 14.88 -8.79 5.30
CA LEU A 30 16.18 -8.11 5.41
C LEU A 30 17.19 -8.77 4.47
N SER A 31 18.07 -7.97 3.87
CA SER A 31 19.18 -8.52 3.09
C SER A 31 20.19 -9.20 4.01
N GLY A 32 21.00 -10.13 3.47
CA GLY A 32 22.06 -10.75 4.24
C GLY A 32 23.04 -9.74 4.85
N ALA A 33 23.31 -8.62 4.15
CA ALA A 33 24.16 -7.55 4.65
C ALA A 33 23.50 -6.76 5.80
N ASP A 34 22.19 -6.51 5.72
CA ASP A 34 21.45 -5.81 6.77
C ASP A 34 21.37 -6.67 8.04
N LEU A 35 21.12 -7.97 7.89
CA LEU A 35 21.16 -8.93 9.01
C LEU A 35 22.55 -8.99 9.64
N GLN A 36 23.61 -8.96 8.82
CA GLN A 36 24.99 -8.96 9.32
C GLN A 36 25.26 -7.72 10.18
N ARG A 37 24.83 -6.54 9.73
CA ARG A 37 24.95 -5.27 10.47
C ARG A 37 24.12 -5.27 11.75
N LEU A 38 22.89 -5.79 11.69
CA LEU A 38 21.94 -5.78 12.79
C LEU A 38 22.33 -6.78 13.90
N MET A 39 22.72 -7.99 13.51
CA MET A 39 23.03 -9.08 14.45
C MET A 39 24.50 -9.15 14.84
N LYS A 40 25.39 -8.42 14.14
CA LYS A 40 26.85 -8.42 14.34
C LYS A 40 27.45 -9.83 14.28
N LEU A 41 26.98 -10.64 13.33
CA LEU A 41 27.47 -11.99 13.09
C LEU A 41 28.32 -12.06 11.82
N PRO A 42 29.20 -13.07 11.67
CA PRO A 42 29.86 -13.40 10.41
C PRO A 42 28.87 -13.72 9.29
N SER A 43 29.26 -13.50 8.04
CA SER A 43 28.44 -13.81 6.86
C SER A 43 28.05 -15.29 6.79
N ALA A 44 28.93 -16.20 7.22
CA ALA A 44 28.66 -17.64 7.26
C ALA A 44 27.50 -17.99 8.21
N ASP A 45 27.43 -17.37 9.38
CA ASP A 45 26.37 -17.61 10.36
C ASP A 45 25.02 -17.04 9.88
N ILE A 46 25.05 -15.87 9.20
CA ILE A 46 23.85 -15.29 8.57
C ILE A 46 23.36 -16.18 7.42
N GLN A 47 24.25 -16.71 6.59
CA GLN A 47 23.87 -17.65 5.54
C GLN A 47 23.29 -18.95 6.10
N CYS A 48 23.87 -19.48 7.18
CA CYS A 48 23.34 -20.64 7.88
C CYS A 48 21.94 -20.37 8.44
N LEU A 49 21.74 -19.24 9.13
CA LEU A 49 20.45 -18.78 9.63
C LEU A 49 19.40 -18.71 8.49
N LEU A 50 19.72 -18.01 7.40
CA LEU A 50 18.82 -17.86 6.25
C LEU A 50 18.48 -19.22 5.64
N LYS A 51 19.45 -20.14 5.56
CA LYS A 51 19.25 -21.49 5.04
C LYS A 51 18.34 -22.32 5.95
N THR A 52 18.61 -22.36 7.25
CA THR A 52 17.77 -23.09 8.23
C THR A 52 16.36 -22.56 8.22
N VAL A 53 16.18 -21.25 8.35
CA VAL A 53 14.88 -20.59 8.35
C VAL A 53 14.12 -20.87 7.04
N SER A 54 14.81 -20.81 5.90
CA SER A 54 14.21 -21.16 4.60
C SER A 54 13.77 -22.63 4.54
N HIS A 55 14.57 -23.56 5.06
CA HIS A 55 14.22 -24.98 5.10
C HIS A 55 13.02 -25.27 5.99
N THR A 56 12.94 -24.66 7.17
CA THR A 56 11.82 -24.86 8.10
C THR A 56 10.53 -24.21 7.59
N LEU A 57 10.64 -23.09 6.88
CA LEU A 57 9.50 -22.44 6.22
C LEU A 57 9.05 -23.09 4.93
N ARG A 58 9.87 -23.94 4.31
CA ARG A 58 9.45 -24.74 3.15
C ARG A 58 8.37 -25.75 3.58
N ARG A 59 7.17 -25.25 3.89
CA ARG A 59 5.93 -25.88 3.44
C ARG A 59 5.80 -25.61 1.94
N ASN A 60 6.73 -26.14 1.16
CA ASN A 60 6.70 -26.07 -0.29
C ASN A 60 6.89 -27.48 -0.82
N SER A 61 5.78 -28.25 -0.86
CA SER A 61 5.57 -29.08 -2.03
C SER A 61 5.38 -28.13 -3.21
N MET A 62 6.04 -28.40 -4.32
CA MET A 62 5.68 -27.77 -5.59
C MET A 62 4.19 -28.08 -5.82
N LEU A 63 3.34 -27.07 -5.71
CA LEU A 63 1.91 -27.23 -5.99
C LEU A 63 1.69 -27.06 -7.48
N THR A 64 0.85 -27.92 -8.05
CA THR A 64 0.39 -27.72 -9.42
C THR A 64 -0.56 -26.52 -9.46
N ALA A 65 -0.66 -25.87 -10.62
CA ALA A 65 -1.64 -24.80 -10.82
C ALA A 65 -3.09 -25.27 -10.50
N LEU A 66 -3.39 -26.56 -10.72
CA LEU A 66 -4.68 -27.15 -10.38
C LEU A 66 -4.92 -27.22 -8.87
N GLN A 67 -3.90 -27.61 -8.09
CA GLN A 67 -4.00 -27.61 -6.64
C GLN A 67 -4.24 -26.20 -6.11
N LEU A 68 -3.52 -25.20 -6.60
CA LEU A 68 -3.77 -23.80 -6.22
C LEU A 68 -5.18 -23.32 -6.59
N TYR A 69 -5.71 -23.76 -7.72
CA TYR A 69 -7.08 -23.40 -8.15
C TYR A 69 -8.17 -24.08 -7.31
N GLN A 70 -7.95 -25.33 -6.88
CA GLN A 70 -8.88 -26.07 -6.03
C GLN A 70 -8.81 -25.59 -4.57
N ASP A 71 -7.65 -25.11 -4.16
CA ASP A 71 -7.35 -24.67 -2.80
C ASP A 71 -7.72 -23.19 -2.56
N LYS A 72 -8.91 -22.80 -3.01
CA LYS A 72 -9.41 -21.41 -2.87
C LYS A 72 -9.52 -20.97 -1.41
N ASP A 73 -9.69 -21.93 -0.50
CA ASP A 73 -9.91 -21.71 0.93
C ASP A 73 -8.61 -21.59 1.76
N ASN A 74 -7.44 -21.97 1.22
CA ASN A 74 -6.15 -21.80 1.95
C ASN A 74 -5.52 -20.42 1.79
N PHE A 75 -5.99 -19.58 0.85
CA PHE A 75 -5.52 -18.21 0.67
C PHE A 75 -6.60 -17.13 0.94
N PRO A 76 -7.40 -17.22 2.02
CA PRO A 76 -8.52 -16.32 2.25
C PRO A 76 -8.06 -14.87 2.41
N SER A 77 -6.84 -14.66 2.93
CA SER A 77 -6.25 -13.33 3.10
C SER A 77 -5.71 -12.68 1.81
N GLN A 78 -5.50 -13.43 0.72
CA GLN A 78 -5.11 -12.83 -0.58
C GLN A 78 -6.33 -12.32 -1.36
N HIS A 79 -7.53 -12.76 -1.00
CA HIS A 79 -8.78 -12.43 -1.70
C HIS A 79 -9.59 -11.33 -1.01
N GLN A 80 -9.16 -10.86 0.16
CA GLN A 80 -9.82 -9.73 0.83
C GLN A 80 -9.63 -8.45 0.01
N ARG A 81 -10.72 -7.71 -0.09
CA ARG A 81 -10.80 -6.48 -0.88
C ARG A 81 -11.57 -5.41 -0.12
N LEU A 82 -11.17 -4.17 -0.33
CA LEU A 82 -11.87 -2.98 0.13
C LEU A 82 -12.87 -2.56 -0.95
N SER A 83 -14.15 -2.50 -0.60
CA SER A 83 -15.21 -2.04 -1.50
C SER A 83 -15.04 -0.55 -1.83
N LEU A 84 -15.37 -0.18 -3.07
CA LEU A 84 -15.45 1.21 -3.52
C LEU A 84 -16.77 1.87 -3.10
N GLY A 85 -17.69 1.13 -2.46
CA GLY A 85 -19.03 1.62 -2.13
C GLY A 85 -19.95 1.73 -3.35
N CYS A 86 -19.57 1.09 -4.46
CA CYS A 86 -20.34 1.07 -5.71
C CYS A 86 -20.32 -0.35 -6.27
N SER A 87 -21.49 -1.00 -6.30
CA SER A 87 -21.63 -2.40 -6.72
C SER A 87 -21.12 -2.64 -8.15
N LEU A 88 -21.32 -1.68 -9.06
CA LEU A 88 -20.85 -1.78 -10.45
C LEU A 88 -19.31 -1.81 -10.51
N LEU A 89 -18.65 -0.91 -9.78
CA LEU A 89 -17.18 -0.85 -9.74
C LEU A 89 -16.58 -2.04 -8.98
N ASP A 90 -17.21 -2.44 -7.89
CA ASP A 90 -16.78 -3.62 -7.14
C ASP A 90 -16.88 -4.88 -8.01
N ASN A 91 -17.97 -5.06 -8.76
CA ASN A 91 -18.11 -6.17 -9.69
C ASN A 91 -17.05 -6.13 -10.80
N LEU A 92 -16.79 -4.95 -11.38
CA LEU A 92 -15.73 -4.76 -12.36
C LEU A 92 -14.36 -5.18 -11.81
N LEU A 93 -14.09 -4.85 -10.54
CA LEU A 93 -12.84 -5.14 -9.86
C LEU A 93 -12.84 -6.49 -9.13
N LYS A 94 -13.87 -7.33 -9.31
CA LYS A 94 -14.02 -8.64 -8.66
C LYS A 94 -14.02 -8.56 -7.12
N GLY A 95 -14.75 -7.60 -6.57
CA GLY A 95 -14.98 -7.38 -5.13
C GLY A 95 -14.30 -6.14 -4.55
N GLY A 96 -13.69 -5.28 -5.37
CA GLY A 96 -13.04 -4.03 -4.94
C GLY A 96 -11.51 -4.06 -4.96
N ILE A 97 -10.88 -3.16 -4.20
CA ILE A 97 -9.42 -2.94 -4.19
C ILE A 97 -8.71 -4.02 -3.35
N PRO A 98 -7.71 -4.74 -3.88
CA PRO A 98 -6.94 -5.72 -3.10
C PRO A 98 -6.29 -5.11 -1.85
N LEU A 99 -6.34 -5.81 -0.71
CA LEU A 99 -5.72 -5.30 0.52
C LEU A 99 -4.20 -5.30 0.53
N VAL A 100 -3.57 -6.07 -0.36
CA VAL A 100 -2.12 -6.14 -0.50
C VAL A 100 -1.74 -5.75 -1.92
N GLY A 101 -0.86 -4.77 -2.02
CA GLY A 101 -0.39 -4.21 -3.28
C GLY A 101 -0.63 -2.71 -3.38
N ILE A 102 -0.21 -2.17 -4.52
CA ILE A 102 -0.41 -0.77 -4.90
C ILE A 102 -1.38 -0.78 -6.08
N THR A 103 -2.48 -0.02 -5.97
CA THR A 103 -3.44 0.16 -7.05
C THR A 103 -3.33 1.57 -7.60
N GLU A 104 -3.13 1.72 -8.90
CA GLU A 104 -3.07 3.02 -9.56
C GLU A 104 -4.43 3.38 -10.18
N LEU A 105 -4.89 4.59 -9.89
CA LEU A 105 -6.03 5.23 -10.55
C LEU A 105 -5.51 6.35 -11.46
N ALA A 106 -5.40 6.04 -12.75
CA ALA A 106 -4.90 6.96 -13.76
C ALA A 106 -5.99 7.40 -14.73
N GLY A 107 -5.91 8.63 -15.22
CA GLY A 107 -6.84 9.19 -16.21
C GLY A 107 -6.72 10.70 -16.34
N GLU A 108 -7.45 11.26 -17.30
CA GLU A 108 -7.47 12.71 -17.57
C GLU A 108 -7.93 13.53 -16.36
N SER A 109 -7.57 14.81 -16.33
CA SER A 109 -8.08 15.75 -15.33
C SER A 109 -9.62 15.72 -15.31
N SER A 110 -10.21 15.92 -14.13
CA SER A 110 -11.67 15.89 -13.92
C SER A 110 -12.37 14.55 -14.18
N ALA A 111 -11.65 13.45 -14.46
CA ALA A 111 -12.24 12.10 -14.61
C ALA A 111 -12.80 11.46 -13.30
N GLY A 112 -12.84 12.20 -12.19
CA GLY A 112 -13.39 11.71 -10.92
C GLY A 112 -12.44 10.91 -10.02
N LYS A 113 -11.13 10.85 -10.34
CA LYS A 113 -10.13 10.08 -9.55
C LYS A 113 -10.09 10.48 -8.07
N THR A 114 -10.02 11.78 -7.79
CA THR A 114 -10.05 12.32 -6.42
C THR A 114 -11.35 11.99 -5.70
N GLN A 115 -12.49 11.91 -6.42
CA GLN A 115 -13.78 11.50 -5.82
C GLN A 115 -13.71 10.04 -5.34
N ILE A 116 -13.12 9.15 -6.14
CA ILE A 116 -12.90 7.75 -5.76
C ILE A 116 -11.97 7.67 -4.55
N GLY A 117 -10.88 8.44 -4.53
CA GLY A 117 -9.95 8.50 -3.40
C GLY A 117 -10.64 8.91 -2.09
N LEU A 118 -11.43 9.99 -2.12
CA LEU A 118 -12.19 10.44 -0.96
C LEU A 118 -13.25 9.42 -0.51
N GLN A 119 -13.96 8.81 -1.46
CA GLN A 119 -14.96 7.79 -1.15
C GLN A 119 -14.31 6.55 -0.52
N LEU A 120 -13.13 6.14 -0.97
CA LEU A 120 -12.38 5.04 -0.36
C LEU A 120 -11.99 5.36 1.10
N CYS A 121 -11.63 6.61 1.43
CA CYS A 121 -11.38 7.04 2.81
C CYS A 121 -12.62 6.92 3.72
N LEU A 122 -13.83 6.98 3.15
CA LEU A 122 -15.06 6.71 3.87
C LEU A 122 -15.35 5.20 3.91
N CYS A 123 -15.21 4.50 2.79
CA CYS A 123 -15.48 3.06 2.66
C CYS A 123 -14.66 2.19 3.63
N VAL A 124 -13.38 2.53 3.86
CA VAL A 124 -12.52 1.76 4.77
C VAL A 124 -13.02 1.75 6.22
N GLN A 125 -13.81 2.74 6.62
CA GLN A 125 -14.29 2.89 8.00
C GLN A 125 -15.52 2.02 8.28
N TYR A 126 -16.17 1.48 7.25
CA TYR A 126 -17.33 0.61 7.42
C TYR A 126 -16.92 -0.76 8.02
N PRO A 127 -17.89 -1.48 8.63
CA PRO A 127 -17.69 -2.86 9.04
C PRO A 127 -17.27 -3.77 7.89
N HIS A 128 -16.53 -4.83 8.20
CA HIS A 128 -16.13 -5.85 7.23
C HIS A 128 -17.31 -6.46 6.45
N LYS A 129 -18.46 -6.63 7.12
CA LYS A 129 -19.72 -7.08 6.50
C LYS A 129 -20.19 -6.19 5.35
N TYR A 130 -19.83 -4.91 5.37
CA TYR A 130 -20.19 -3.91 4.37
C TYR A 130 -18.99 -3.50 3.51
N GLY A 131 -17.98 -4.37 3.39
CA GLY A 131 -16.83 -4.19 2.52
C GLY A 131 -15.79 -3.17 3.01
N GLY A 132 -15.88 -2.71 4.26
CA GLY A 132 -14.86 -1.87 4.90
C GLY A 132 -13.87 -2.68 5.74
N LEU A 133 -13.04 -1.98 6.52
CA LEU A 133 -11.97 -2.56 7.37
C LEU A 133 -12.00 -2.03 8.81
N GLU A 134 -13.08 -1.36 9.22
CA GLU A 134 -13.26 -0.82 10.58
C GLU A 134 -12.07 0.03 11.06
N SER A 135 -11.44 0.78 10.15
CA SER A 135 -10.22 1.51 10.42
C SER A 135 -10.14 2.80 9.62
N GLY A 136 -9.21 3.68 9.98
CA GLY A 136 -9.01 4.96 9.32
C GLY A 136 -8.26 4.89 8.00
N ALA A 137 -8.13 6.06 7.38
CA ALA A 137 -7.33 6.28 6.17
C ALA A 137 -6.26 7.34 6.39
N VAL A 138 -5.16 7.24 5.65
CA VAL A 138 -4.25 8.36 5.42
C VAL A 138 -4.44 8.86 4.00
N TYR A 139 -4.59 10.16 3.84
CA TYR A 139 -4.63 10.83 2.55
C TYR A 139 -3.42 11.75 2.43
N ILE A 140 -2.52 11.43 1.51
CA ILE A 140 -1.28 12.18 1.27
C ILE A 140 -1.48 13.05 0.04
N CYS A 141 -1.51 14.36 0.25
CA CYS A 141 -1.56 15.38 -0.78
C CYS A 141 -0.14 15.81 -1.16
N THR A 142 0.18 15.80 -2.45
CA THR A 142 1.52 16.20 -2.93
C THR A 142 1.53 17.50 -3.72
N GLU A 143 0.40 17.95 -4.23
CA GLU A 143 0.27 19.17 -5.05
C GLU A 143 -0.80 20.07 -4.45
N ASP A 144 -2.06 19.66 -4.57
CA ASP A 144 -3.21 20.42 -4.13
C ASP A 144 -3.48 20.29 -2.62
N VAL A 145 -4.24 21.25 -2.09
CA VAL A 145 -4.77 21.17 -0.72
C VAL A 145 -5.85 20.10 -0.65
N PHE A 146 -5.87 19.37 0.47
CA PHE A 146 -6.90 18.36 0.72
C PHE A 146 -8.33 18.93 0.54
N PRO A 147 -9.19 18.29 -0.29
CA PRO A 147 -10.52 18.80 -0.63
C PRO A 147 -11.54 18.55 0.50
N SER A 148 -11.32 19.17 1.65
CA SER A 148 -12.07 18.99 2.89
C SER A 148 -13.57 19.30 2.75
N LYS A 149 -13.92 20.40 2.07
CA LYS A 149 -15.32 20.75 1.77
C LYS A 149 -16.02 19.65 0.99
N ARG A 150 -15.32 19.05 0.03
CA ARG A 150 -15.87 17.96 -0.78
C ARG A 150 -16.02 16.68 0.03
N LEU A 151 -15.07 16.38 0.93
CA LEU A 151 -15.20 15.27 1.86
C LEU A 151 -16.47 15.41 2.72
N GLN A 152 -16.74 16.59 3.29
CA GLN A 152 -17.95 16.83 4.09
C GLN A 152 -19.23 16.57 3.29
N GLN A 153 -19.29 17.07 2.05
CA GLN A 153 -20.42 16.76 1.16
C GLN A 153 -20.61 15.26 0.92
N LEU A 154 -19.51 14.49 0.76
CA LEU A 154 -19.59 13.04 0.61
C LEU A 154 -20.07 12.36 1.90
N ILE A 155 -19.61 12.81 3.07
CA ILE A 155 -20.06 12.33 4.38
C ILE A 155 -21.58 12.52 4.52
N ASP A 156 -22.08 13.72 4.22
CA ASP A 156 -23.51 14.04 4.34
C ASP A 156 -24.39 13.16 3.43
N GLN A 157 -23.85 12.72 2.27
CA GLN A 157 -24.57 11.87 1.32
C GLN A 157 -24.38 10.37 1.57
N GLN A 158 -23.63 9.93 2.59
CA GLN A 158 -23.38 8.48 2.77
C GLN A 158 -24.65 7.66 2.94
N HIS A 159 -25.70 8.23 3.55
CA HIS A 159 -27.01 7.56 3.67
C HIS A 159 -27.66 7.23 2.32
N LYS A 160 -27.36 7.98 1.26
CA LYS A 160 -27.83 7.71 -0.11
C LYS A 160 -26.85 6.86 -0.89
N LEU A 161 -25.55 7.14 -0.76
CA LEU A 161 -24.49 6.46 -1.51
C LEU A 161 -24.30 5.02 -1.06
N ARG A 162 -24.57 4.73 0.23
CA ARG A 162 -24.44 3.41 0.85
C ARG A 162 -25.80 2.90 1.34
N ALA A 163 -26.78 2.86 0.44
CA ALA A 163 -28.12 2.34 0.72
C ALA A 163 -28.11 0.84 1.12
N ASP A 164 -27.02 0.13 0.85
CA ASP A 164 -26.76 -1.23 1.31
C ASP A 164 -26.44 -1.33 2.81
N VAL A 165 -26.12 -0.22 3.47
CA VAL A 165 -25.74 -0.16 4.89
C VAL A 165 -26.89 0.44 5.72
N PRO A 166 -27.29 -0.20 6.84
CA PRO A 166 -28.28 0.36 7.76
C PRO A 166 -27.88 1.76 8.26
N ALA A 167 -28.85 2.68 8.30
CA ALA A 167 -28.63 4.07 8.70
C ALA A 167 -28.01 4.21 10.11
N GLU A 168 -28.37 3.33 11.04
CA GLU A 168 -27.81 3.31 12.40
C GLU A 168 -26.29 3.09 12.42
N ILE A 169 -25.77 2.29 11.50
CA ILE A 169 -24.32 2.03 11.38
C ILE A 169 -23.64 3.29 10.85
N ILE A 170 -24.21 3.90 9.80
CA ILE A 170 -23.67 5.13 9.21
C ILE A 170 -23.60 6.25 10.26
N GLN A 171 -24.64 6.42 11.09
CA GLN A 171 -24.71 7.45 12.13
C GLN A 171 -23.71 7.22 13.28
N LYS A 172 -23.34 5.95 13.55
CA LYS A 172 -22.32 5.62 14.56
C LYS A 172 -20.90 5.96 14.11
N ILE A 173 -20.64 5.94 12.80
CA ILE A 173 -19.30 6.20 12.26
C ILE A 173 -19.04 7.71 12.21
N ARG A 174 -18.02 8.16 12.94
CA ARG A 174 -17.53 9.55 12.87
C ARG A 174 -16.48 9.68 11.76
N PHE A 175 -16.93 9.66 10.51
CA PHE A 175 -16.07 9.55 9.32
C PHE A 175 -14.86 10.50 9.30
N GLY A 176 -15.05 11.76 9.71
CA GLY A 176 -13.98 12.76 9.68
C GLY A 176 -12.85 12.53 10.68
N ASN A 177 -13.11 11.81 11.78
CA ASN A 177 -12.14 11.69 12.88
C ASN A 177 -11.02 10.67 12.58
N SER A 178 -11.25 9.78 11.62
CA SER A 178 -10.34 8.70 11.27
C SER A 178 -9.72 8.86 9.89
N ILE A 179 -9.66 10.10 9.38
CA ILE A 179 -8.98 10.43 8.12
C ILE A 179 -7.82 11.37 8.46
N PHE A 180 -6.61 10.85 8.39
CA PHE A 180 -5.38 11.62 8.61
C PHE A 180 -4.94 12.22 7.28
N VAL A 181 -4.67 13.52 7.26
CA VAL A 181 -4.24 14.24 6.07
C VAL A 181 -2.79 14.65 6.24
N GLU A 182 -1.99 14.40 5.22
CA GLU A 182 -0.58 14.80 5.17
C GLU A 182 -0.31 15.59 3.90
N GLN A 183 0.38 16.73 4.00
CA GLN A 183 0.93 17.43 2.84
C GLN A 183 2.41 17.08 2.70
N ALA A 184 2.78 16.48 1.58
CA ALA A 184 4.16 16.11 1.25
C ALA A 184 4.49 16.61 -0.15
N ALA A 185 4.97 17.86 -0.24
CA ALA A 185 5.16 18.56 -1.50
C ALA A 185 6.52 18.27 -2.18
N ASP A 186 7.42 17.57 -1.50
CA ASP A 186 8.76 17.25 -1.99
C ASP A 186 9.18 15.82 -1.59
N LEU A 187 10.26 15.32 -2.18
CA LEU A 187 10.73 13.94 -1.96
C LEU A 187 11.14 13.66 -0.51
N ASP A 188 11.72 14.64 0.18
CA ASP A 188 12.22 14.47 1.55
C ASP A 188 11.07 14.39 2.55
N THR A 189 10.08 15.28 2.43
CA THR A 189 8.87 15.28 3.23
C THR A 189 8.05 14.01 2.99
N PHE A 190 7.96 13.55 1.74
CA PHE A 190 7.31 12.29 1.39
C PHE A 190 8.02 11.08 1.98
N GLN A 191 9.35 11.02 1.87
CA GLN A 191 10.17 9.97 2.49
C GLN A 191 9.98 9.92 4.02
N GLN A 192 9.95 11.09 4.68
CA GLN A 192 9.70 11.17 6.12
C GLN A 192 8.27 10.75 6.49
N CYS A 193 7.28 11.09 5.66
CA CYS A 193 5.90 10.65 5.86
C CYS A 193 5.82 9.12 5.86
N ILE A 194 6.33 8.46 4.82
CA ILE A 194 6.27 6.99 4.67
C ILE A 194 7.01 6.30 5.82
N THR A 195 8.26 6.71 6.08
CA THR A 195 9.16 6.00 6.99
C THR A 195 8.82 6.22 8.47
N ARG A 196 8.22 7.36 8.84
CA ARG A 196 7.92 7.69 10.23
C ARG A 196 6.42 7.71 10.49
N ARG A 197 5.71 8.70 9.96
CA ARG A 197 4.32 9.00 10.34
C ARG A 197 3.37 7.90 9.90
N LEU A 198 3.41 7.52 8.63
CA LEU A 198 2.58 6.47 8.06
C LEU A 198 2.85 5.13 8.72
N SER A 199 4.13 4.78 8.87
CA SER A 199 4.56 3.55 9.53
C SER A 199 4.04 3.46 10.98
N LEU A 200 4.03 4.56 11.74
CA LEU A 200 3.48 4.61 13.09
C LEU A 200 1.96 4.43 13.13
N LEU A 201 1.21 5.10 12.25
CA LEU A 201 -0.26 4.96 12.18
C LEU A 201 -0.68 3.53 11.82
N LEU A 202 0.02 2.92 10.86
CA LEU A 202 -0.21 1.53 10.44
C LEU A 202 0.10 0.54 11.58
N ALA A 203 1.24 0.74 12.27
CA ALA A 203 1.67 -0.11 13.38
C ALA A 203 0.72 -0.04 14.57
N ARG A 204 0.12 1.13 14.85
CA ARG A 204 -0.89 1.30 15.89
C ARG A 204 -2.28 0.77 15.50
N GLY A 205 -2.48 0.35 14.26
CA GLY A 205 -3.77 -0.11 13.77
C GLY A 205 -4.80 1.00 13.55
N MET A 206 -4.36 2.27 13.58
CA MET A 206 -5.25 3.42 13.43
C MET A 206 -5.75 3.58 11.99
N VAL A 207 -4.98 3.06 11.02
CA VAL A 207 -5.29 3.15 9.59
C VAL A 207 -5.09 1.83 8.87
N ARG A 208 -5.96 1.59 7.87
CA ARG A 208 -5.90 0.45 6.94
C ARG A 208 -6.18 0.85 5.50
N LEU A 209 -5.98 2.12 5.15
CA LEU A 209 -5.96 2.60 3.77
C LEU A 209 -4.97 3.74 3.65
N VAL A 210 -4.23 3.78 2.54
CA VAL A 210 -3.39 4.92 2.17
C VAL A 210 -3.79 5.38 0.78
N VAL A 211 -4.14 6.65 0.63
CA VAL A 211 -4.38 7.30 -0.66
C VAL A 211 -3.29 8.33 -0.88
N ILE A 212 -2.69 8.35 -2.07
CA ILE A 212 -1.66 9.31 -2.46
C ILE A 212 -2.16 10.06 -3.70
N ASP A 213 -2.46 11.35 -3.55
CA ASP A 213 -2.94 12.24 -4.63
C ASP A 213 -1.97 13.43 -4.80
N SER A 214 -1.04 13.42 -5.75
CA SER A 214 -0.71 12.39 -6.73
C SER A 214 0.77 12.02 -6.69
N MET A 215 1.11 10.75 -6.94
CA MET A 215 2.52 10.32 -6.94
C MET A 215 3.36 11.06 -8.00
N ALA A 216 2.75 11.44 -9.13
CA ALA A 216 3.48 12.06 -10.22
C ALA A 216 3.88 13.52 -9.95
N ALA A 217 3.16 14.23 -9.08
CA ALA A 217 3.49 15.63 -8.79
C ALA A 217 4.87 15.79 -8.13
N LEU A 218 5.26 14.85 -7.26
CA LEU A 218 6.60 14.82 -6.62
C LEU A 218 7.75 14.78 -7.62
N PHE A 219 7.51 14.33 -8.85
CA PHE A 219 8.52 14.18 -9.88
C PHE A 219 8.33 15.15 -11.04
N ARG A 220 7.30 16.01 -11.00
CA ARG A 220 7.01 16.99 -12.05
C ARG A 220 7.82 18.24 -11.75
N GLY A 221 8.78 18.55 -12.63
CA GLY A 221 9.62 19.75 -12.52
C GLY A 221 10.92 19.57 -11.73
N GLU A 222 11.04 18.55 -10.89
CA GLU A 222 12.29 18.27 -10.15
C GLU A 222 13.35 17.54 -10.98
N PHE A 223 12.95 16.82 -12.04
CA PHE A 223 13.86 15.98 -12.83
C PHE A 223 13.83 16.36 -14.30
N GLY A 224 14.99 16.75 -14.83
CA GLY A 224 15.19 16.93 -16.27
C GLY A 224 15.34 15.59 -17.02
N PRO A 225 15.38 15.60 -18.36
CA PRO A 225 15.62 14.40 -19.17
C PRO A 225 16.92 13.66 -18.81
N ALA A 226 17.96 14.41 -18.42
CA ALA A 226 19.25 13.87 -18.01
C ALA A 226 19.19 13.11 -16.67
N GLU A 227 18.16 13.32 -15.86
CA GLU A 227 18.03 12.74 -14.51
C GLU A 227 16.99 11.61 -14.46
N ALA A 228 16.55 11.11 -15.61
CA ALA A 228 15.57 10.03 -15.70
C ALA A 228 15.97 8.79 -14.88
N ALA A 229 17.26 8.45 -14.85
CA ALA A 229 17.78 7.36 -14.04
C ALA A 229 17.61 7.60 -12.53
N LEU A 230 17.84 8.83 -12.07
CA LEU A 230 17.66 9.19 -10.67
C LEU A 230 16.18 9.15 -10.26
N ARG A 231 15.30 9.70 -11.11
CA ARG A 231 13.84 9.59 -10.96
C ARG A 231 13.39 8.14 -10.86
N ALA A 232 13.88 7.27 -11.73
CA ALA A 232 13.55 5.84 -11.70
C ALA A 232 13.98 5.18 -10.39
N ARG A 233 15.17 5.51 -9.86
CA ARG A 233 15.65 5.01 -8.56
C ARG A 233 14.76 5.44 -7.41
N TYR A 234 14.30 6.71 -7.38
CA TYR A 234 13.37 7.17 -6.36
C TYR A 234 12.01 6.46 -6.45
N LEU A 235 11.44 6.35 -7.65
CA LEU A 235 10.18 5.61 -7.87
C LEU A 235 10.28 4.14 -7.44
N GLN A 236 11.38 3.46 -7.77
CA GLN A 236 11.63 2.09 -7.31
C GLN A 236 11.75 2.01 -5.80
N THR A 237 12.45 2.97 -5.17
CA THR A 237 12.62 3.01 -3.71
C THR A 237 11.29 3.20 -2.99
N PHE A 238 10.49 4.21 -3.39
CA PHE A 238 9.18 4.44 -2.81
C PHE A 238 8.21 3.30 -3.11
N GLY A 239 8.21 2.77 -4.34
CA GLY A 239 7.40 1.62 -4.72
C GLY A 239 7.68 0.40 -3.83
N ALA A 240 8.96 0.09 -3.58
CA ALA A 240 9.36 -1.00 -2.70
C ALA A 240 8.94 -0.75 -1.23
N GLN A 241 9.12 0.46 -0.73
CA GLN A 241 8.71 0.82 0.64
C GLN A 241 7.20 0.75 0.84
N LEU A 242 6.42 1.34 -0.07
CA LEU A 242 4.96 1.30 -0.04
C LEU A 242 4.46 -0.15 -0.16
N HIS A 243 5.00 -0.94 -1.09
CA HIS A 243 4.63 -2.34 -1.22
C HIS A 243 4.96 -3.15 0.05
N SER A 244 6.10 -2.88 0.69
CA SER A 244 6.48 -3.49 1.97
C SER A 244 5.48 -3.14 3.08
N LEU A 245 5.07 -1.86 3.19
CA LEU A 245 4.04 -1.43 4.14
C LEU A 245 2.70 -2.12 3.87
N SER A 246 2.26 -2.14 2.61
CA SER A 246 1.01 -2.81 2.22
C SER A 246 1.03 -4.30 2.59
N THR A 247 2.13 -5.00 2.30
CA THR A 247 2.29 -6.43 2.59
C THR A 247 2.46 -6.73 4.09
N ARG A 248 3.06 -5.80 4.85
CA ARG A 248 3.25 -5.94 6.29
C ARG A 248 1.94 -5.75 7.04
N PHE A 249 1.17 -4.73 6.68
CA PHE A 249 -0.02 -4.30 7.42
C PHE A 249 -1.34 -4.69 6.74
N ARG A 250 -1.30 -5.40 5.61
CA ARG A 250 -2.46 -5.74 4.78
C ARG A 250 -3.33 -4.52 4.51
N THR A 251 -2.66 -3.46 4.04
CA THR A 251 -3.28 -2.15 3.82
C THR A 251 -3.22 -1.81 2.33
N PRO A 252 -4.37 -1.62 1.67
CA PRO A 252 -4.42 -1.12 0.29
C PRO A 252 -3.75 0.25 0.21
N ILE A 253 -2.89 0.40 -0.80
CA ILE A 253 -2.30 1.68 -1.16
C ILE A 253 -2.84 2.06 -2.53
N VAL A 254 -3.46 3.24 -2.62
CA VAL A 254 -4.07 3.75 -3.83
C VAL A 254 -3.34 5.01 -4.27
N CYS A 255 -2.72 4.96 -5.43
CA CYS A 255 -2.03 6.10 -6.04
C CYS A 255 -2.93 6.71 -7.11
N ILE A 256 -3.23 7.99 -6.98
CA ILE A 256 -3.90 8.75 -8.02
C ILE A 256 -2.83 9.34 -8.93
N ASN A 257 -3.05 9.26 -10.23
CA ASN A 257 -2.15 9.80 -11.23
C ASN A 257 -2.91 10.49 -12.36
N GLN A 258 -2.35 11.58 -12.88
CA GLN A 258 -2.90 12.30 -14.03
C GLN A 258 -2.10 11.97 -15.28
N VAL A 259 -2.80 11.65 -16.36
CA VAL A 259 -2.18 11.44 -17.68
C VAL A 259 -2.37 12.71 -18.51
N TRP A 260 -1.29 13.20 -19.11
CA TRP A 260 -1.33 14.28 -20.10
C TRP A 260 -1.17 13.68 -21.49
N TYR A 261 -2.03 14.07 -22.43
CA TYR A 261 -1.81 13.76 -23.84
C TYR A 261 -0.62 14.57 -24.34
N LEU A 262 0.46 13.88 -24.72
CA LEU A 262 1.49 14.47 -25.56
C LEU A 262 0.91 14.48 -26.98
N ILE A 263 0.34 15.60 -27.41
CA ILE A 263 -0.02 15.78 -28.82
C ILE A 263 1.31 15.79 -29.58
N ALA A 264 1.67 14.65 -30.17
CA ALA A 264 2.70 14.61 -31.18
C ALA A 264 2.16 15.40 -32.37
N SER A 265 2.54 16.68 -32.46
CA SER A 265 2.36 17.48 -33.64
C SER A 265 3.13 16.82 -34.78
N TYR A 266 2.49 15.90 -35.50
CA TYR A 266 2.95 15.51 -36.82
C TYR A 266 2.77 16.75 -37.70
N SER A 267 3.82 17.54 -37.82
CA SER A 267 3.97 18.49 -38.91
C SER A 267 3.98 17.69 -40.21
N VAL A 268 2.80 17.52 -40.80
CA VAL A 268 2.66 17.11 -42.20
C VAL A 268 3.33 18.21 -43.00
N GLY A 269 4.55 17.93 -43.47
CA GLY A 269 5.24 18.79 -44.41
C GLY A 269 4.35 18.96 -45.63
N THR A 270 3.79 20.15 -45.79
CA THR A 270 3.23 20.59 -47.06
C THR A 270 4.40 20.71 -48.02
N GLY A 271 4.64 19.67 -48.81
CA GLY A 271 5.42 19.78 -50.03
C GLY A 271 4.65 20.66 -51.00
N SER A 272 5.15 21.87 -51.22
CA SER A 272 4.70 22.79 -52.25
C SER A 272 5.91 23.36 -52.96
N GLY A 273 6.00 23.11 -54.27
CA GLY A 273 6.94 23.75 -55.20
C GLY A 273 8.03 22.84 -55.70
#